data_AF-A0A5D3YI64-F1
#
_entry.id   AF-A0A5D3YI64-F1
#
_cell.length_a   1.000
_cell.length_b   1.000
_cell.length_c   1.000
_cell.angle_alpha   90.00
_cell.angle_beta   90.00
_cell.angle_gamma   90.00
#
_symmetry.space_group_name_H-M   'P 1'
#
loop_
_entity.id
_entity.type
_entity.pdbx_description
1 polymer ?
#
loop_
_entity_poly.entity_id
_entity_poly.type
_entity_poly.pdbx_seq_one_letter_code
_entity_poly.pdbx_strand_id
1 'polypeptide(L)'
;MHAQGKAAYSFFYGMLQVSLYLRRVFGWRVGQWLFRALHQRFAPSLRLTVCGGAALNPELAWKLEGLGLQLMIGYGMTETAPNISYDHPDSLRIGSVGKPFPGVQVRLMPLVEMSARNECKR
;
A
#
# COMPACT_ATOMS: atom_id res chain seq x y z
N MET A 1 -13.29 -11.35 30.80
CA MET A 1 -12.70 -11.06 29.47
C MET A 1 -11.20 -10.88 29.67
N HIS A 2 -10.27 -11.74 29.16
CA HIS A 2 -8.84 -11.40 28.87
C HIS A 2 -7.81 -12.58 28.72
N ALA A 3 -8.18 -13.87 28.78
CA ALA A 3 -7.20 -14.96 28.61
C ALA A 3 -7.19 -15.59 27.20
N GLN A 4 -8.35 -15.78 26.57
CA GLN A 4 -8.46 -16.43 25.25
C GLN A 4 -7.91 -15.58 24.09
N GLY A 5 -7.83 -14.26 24.28
CA GLY A 5 -7.35 -13.34 23.25
C GLY A 5 -5.86 -13.49 22.93
N LYS A 6 -5.00 -13.79 23.91
CA LYS A 6 -3.55 -13.82 23.71
C LYS A 6 -3.08 -15.02 22.87
N ALA A 7 -3.66 -16.19 23.13
CA ALA A 7 -3.35 -17.40 22.36
C ALA A 7 -3.83 -17.28 20.92
N ALA A 8 -5.07 -16.85 20.71
CA ALA A 8 -5.63 -16.61 19.38
C ALA A 8 -4.87 -15.51 18.62
N TYR A 9 -4.50 -14.42 19.30
CA TYR A 9 -3.70 -13.34 18.74
C TYR A 9 -2.31 -13.82 18.31
N SER A 10 -1.63 -14.60 19.15
CA SER A 10 -0.31 -15.14 18.83
C SER A 10 -0.39 -16.10 17.64
N PHE A 11 -1.42 -16.94 17.58
CA PHE A 11 -1.67 -17.81 16.44
C PHE A 11 -1.91 -17.01 15.15
N PHE A 12 -2.79 -16.01 15.20
CA PHE A 12 -3.08 -15.14 14.06
C PHE A 12 -1.83 -14.42 13.55
N TYR A 13 -1.05 -13.82 14.45
CA TYR A 13 0.20 -13.15 14.08
C TYR A 13 1.25 -14.14 13.57
N GLY A 14 1.34 -15.35 14.10
CA GLY A 14 2.20 -16.40 13.55
C GLY A 14 1.82 -16.74 12.11
N MET A 15 0.53 -16.94 11.85
CA MET A 15 0.01 -17.23 10.51
C MET A 15 0.22 -16.06 9.55
N LEU A 16 0.06 -14.82 10.03
CA LEU A 16 0.35 -13.60 9.27
C LEU A 16 1.85 -13.50 8.93
N GLN A 17 2.74 -13.77 9.88
CA GLN A 17 4.19 -13.74 9.65
C GLN A 17 4.62 -14.78 8.60
N VAL A 18 4.04 -15.98 8.63
CA VAL A 18 4.28 -17.01 7.60
C VAL A 18 3.82 -16.50 6.23
N SER A 19 2.61 -15.92 6.15
CA SER A 19 2.10 -15.33 4.91
C SER A 19 2.98 -14.19 4.39
N LEU A 20 3.43 -13.30 5.28
CA LEU A 20 4.34 -12.19 4.96
C LEU A 20 5.68 -12.69 4.45
N TYR A 21 6.26 -13.69 5.10
CA TYR A 21 7.51 -14.30 4.69
C TYR A 21 7.39 -14.91 3.29
N LEU A 22 6.34 -15.69 3.04
CA LEU A 22 6.06 -16.27 1.73
C LEU A 22 5.84 -15.20 0.66
N ARG A 23 5.10 -14.13 0.98
CA ARG A 23 4.89 -12.99 0.06
C ARG A 23 6.19 -12.25 -0.25
N ARG A 24 7.05 -12.03 0.74
CA ARG A 24 8.30 -11.26 0.59
C ARG A 24 9.39 -12.03 -0.14
N VAL A 25 9.50 -13.34 0.11
CA VAL A 25 10.56 -14.18 -0.47
C VAL A 25 10.14 -14.80 -1.80
N PHE A 26 8.94 -15.37 -1.86
CA PHE A 26 8.46 -16.09 -3.05
C PHE A 26 7.49 -15.28 -3.92
N GLY A 27 7.05 -14.11 -3.46
CA GLY A 27 6.04 -13.31 -4.17
C GLY A 27 4.63 -13.90 -4.11
N TRP A 28 4.43 -15.02 -3.40
CA TRP A 28 3.16 -15.75 -3.43
C TRP A 28 2.07 -15.08 -2.60
N ARG A 29 0.84 -15.05 -3.12
CA ARG A 29 -0.32 -14.42 -2.49
C ARG A 29 -1.15 -15.40 -1.67
N VAL A 30 -0.48 -16.15 -0.80
CA VAL A 30 -1.10 -17.20 0.02
C VAL A 30 -2.12 -16.65 1.02
N GLY A 31 -1.97 -15.37 1.42
CA GLY A 31 -2.88 -14.69 2.34
C GLY A 31 -4.35 -14.71 1.89
N GLN A 32 -4.62 -14.58 0.58
CA GLN A 32 -6.00 -14.61 0.07
C GLN A 32 -6.73 -15.93 0.39
N TRP A 33 -6.00 -17.03 0.32
CA TRP A 33 -6.51 -18.35 0.63
C TRP A 33 -6.54 -18.58 2.15
N LEU A 34 -5.43 -18.26 2.83
CA LEU A 34 -5.24 -18.48 4.26
C LEU A 34 -6.23 -17.70 5.14
N PHE A 35 -6.56 -16.47 4.72
CA PHE A 35 -7.51 -15.59 5.41
C PHE A 35 -8.88 -15.53 4.70
N ARG A 36 -9.24 -16.53 3.88
CA ARG A 36 -10.52 -16.55 3.15
C ARG A 36 -11.74 -16.40 4.07
N ALA A 37 -11.72 -17.07 5.23
CA ALA A 37 -12.81 -16.96 6.22
C ALA A 37 -12.94 -15.53 6.79
N LEU A 38 -11.81 -14.83 6.95
CA LEU A 38 -11.78 -13.43 7.38
C LEU A 38 -12.34 -12.52 6.28
N HIS A 39 -11.91 -12.72 5.03
CA HIS A 39 -12.41 -11.96 3.88
C HIS A 39 -13.91 -12.14 3.66
N GLN A 40 -14.44 -13.36 3.82
CA GLN A 40 -15.87 -13.62 3.68
C GLN A 40 -16.73 -12.87 4.70
N ARG A 41 -16.20 -12.65 5.91
CA ARG A 41 -16.91 -11.93 6.98
C ARG A 41 -16.81 -10.42 6.83
N PHE A 42 -15.67 -9.90 6.38
CA PHE A 42 -15.41 -8.46 6.35
C PHE A 42 -15.75 -7.83 5.00
N ALA A 43 -15.25 -8.41 3.91
CA ALA A 43 -15.37 -7.85 2.57
C ALA A 43 -15.27 -8.94 1.48
N PRO A 44 -16.32 -9.77 1.30
CA PRO A 44 -16.28 -10.96 0.44
C PRO A 44 -16.01 -10.65 -1.04
N SER A 45 -16.35 -9.45 -1.50
CA SER A 45 -16.21 -9.01 -2.89
C SER A 45 -15.02 -8.07 -3.11
N LEU A 46 -14.21 -7.80 -2.09
CA LEU A 46 -13.08 -6.89 -2.19
C LEU A 46 -11.96 -7.52 -3.02
N ARG A 47 -11.57 -6.84 -4.09
CA ARG A 47 -10.51 -7.29 -5.01
C ARG A 47 -9.24 -6.44 -4.94
N LEU A 48 -9.42 -5.15 -4.69
CA LEU A 48 -8.36 -4.15 -4.70
C LEU A 48 -8.60 -3.13 -3.60
N THR A 49 -7.53 -2.78 -2.90
CA THR A 49 -7.49 -1.74 -1.88
C THR A 49 -6.56 -0.65 -2.37
N VAL A 50 -7.07 0.57 -2.45
CA VAL A 50 -6.33 1.73 -2.97
C VAL A 50 -5.96 2.65 -1.81
N CYS A 51 -4.70 3.08 -1.77
CA CYS A 51 -4.20 4.03 -0.77
C CYS A 51 -3.57 5.24 -1.47
N GLY A 52 -3.83 6.43 -0.91
CA GLY A 52 -3.29 7.70 -1.40
C GLY A 52 -3.45 8.83 -0.37
N GLY A 53 -3.12 10.06 -0.77
CA GLY A 53 -3.23 11.27 0.06
C GLY A 53 -2.08 11.48 1.05
N ALA A 54 -1.61 10.42 1.72
CA ALA A 54 -0.46 10.45 2.60
C ALA A 54 0.47 9.25 2.37
N ALA A 55 1.73 9.36 2.81
CA ALA A 55 2.68 8.27 2.73
C ALA A 55 2.22 7.08 3.58
N LEU A 56 1.97 5.93 2.94
CA LEU A 56 1.59 4.72 3.63
C LEU A 56 2.81 4.11 4.34
N ASN A 57 2.67 3.78 5.64
CA ASN A 57 3.73 3.10 6.38
C ASN A 57 4.06 1.75 5.71
N PRO A 58 5.34 1.49 5.34
CA PRO A 58 5.74 0.25 4.67
C PRO A 58 5.36 -1.03 5.42
N GLU A 59 5.46 -1.02 6.75
CA GLU A 59 5.13 -2.19 7.58
C GLU A 59 3.63 -2.49 7.53
N LEU A 60 2.79 -1.45 7.53
CA LEU A 60 1.35 -1.60 7.39
C LEU A 60 0.99 -2.11 6.00
N ALA A 61 1.64 -1.58 4.95
CA ALA A 61 1.44 -2.06 3.58
C ALA A 61 1.76 -3.56 3.46
N TRP A 62 2.88 -4.00 4.04
CA TRP A 62 3.22 -5.43 4.09
C TRP A 62 2.14 -6.24 4.80
N LYS A 63 1.70 -5.81 6.00
CA LYS A 63 0.65 -6.53 6.76
C LYS A 63 -0.64 -6.69 5.96
N LEU A 64 -1.09 -5.65 5.25
CA LEU A 64 -2.28 -5.71 4.40
C LEU A 64 -2.10 -6.70 3.24
N GLU A 65 -0.96 -6.67 2.55
CA GLU A 65 -0.60 -7.65 1.52
C GLU A 65 -0.51 -9.08 2.08
N GLY A 66 0.04 -9.24 3.29
CA GLY A 66 0.14 -10.52 3.99
C GLY A 66 -1.22 -11.09 4.40
N LEU A 67 -2.20 -10.25 4.69
CA LEU A 67 -3.58 -10.66 4.88
C LEU A 67 -4.25 -11.10 3.56
N GLY A 68 -3.63 -10.81 2.42
CA GLY A 68 -4.17 -11.10 1.09
C GLY A 68 -4.97 -9.96 0.48
N LEU A 69 -4.93 -8.77 1.08
CA LEU A 69 -5.54 -7.57 0.50
C LEU A 69 -4.61 -7.03 -0.58
N GLN A 70 -5.08 -6.96 -1.83
CA GLN A 70 -4.28 -6.39 -2.92
C GLN A 70 -4.18 -4.89 -2.76
N LEU A 71 -2.97 -4.36 -2.61
CA LEU A 71 -2.73 -2.94 -2.47
C LEU A 71 -2.33 -2.29 -3.79
N MET A 72 -2.83 -1.07 -3.97
CA MET A 72 -2.43 -0.13 -4.99
C MET A 72 -2.19 1.22 -4.33
N ILE A 73 -0.93 1.68 -4.34
CA ILE A 73 -0.53 2.92 -3.69
C ILE A 73 -0.29 3.97 -4.78
N GLY A 74 -0.83 5.16 -4.56
CA GLY A 74 -0.71 6.27 -5.49
C GLY A 74 -0.53 7.61 -4.80
N TYR A 75 -0.17 8.60 -5.60
CA TYR A 75 -0.04 9.99 -5.16
C TYR A 75 -0.92 10.88 -6.02
N GLY A 76 -1.55 11.86 -5.37
CA GLY A 76 -2.48 12.77 -5.99
C GLY A 76 -2.78 13.96 -5.11
N MET A 77 -3.22 15.04 -5.76
CA MET A 77 -3.73 16.25 -5.14
C MET A 77 -5.03 16.62 -5.85
N THR A 78 -5.89 17.38 -5.18
CA THR A 78 -7.15 17.88 -5.76
C THR A 78 -6.93 18.70 -7.03
N GLU A 79 -5.80 19.39 -7.09
CA GLU A 79 -5.37 20.32 -8.14
C GLU A 79 -4.90 19.62 -9.42
N THR A 80 -4.63 18.32 -9.39
CA THR A 80 -3.95 17.60 -10.49
C THR A 80 -4.77 16.47 -11.10
N ALA A 81 -6.11 16.51 -10.94
CA ALA A 81 -6.98 15.33 -10.98
C ALA A 81 -6.55 14.34 -9.86
N PRO A 82 -7.50 13.72 -9.13
CA PRO A 82 -7.28 13.25 -7.77
C PRO A 82 -6.12 12.28 -7.57
N ASN A 83 -5.59 11.67 -8.63
CA ASN A 83 -4.34 10.91 -8.63
C ASN A 83 -3.52 11.18 -9.91
N ILE A 84 -2.20 11.33 -9.75
CA ILE A 84 -1.22 11.42 -10.85
C ILE A 84 -0.30 10.20 -10.92
N SER A 85 -0.07 9.62 -9.73
CA SER A 85 0.63 8.40 -9.34
C SER A 85 -0.20 7.14 -9.20
N TYR A 86 0.13 6.01 -9.82
CA TYR A 86 -0.20 4.72 -9.19
C TYR A 86 0.84 3.64 -9.48
N ASP A 87 0.98 2.73 -8.52
CA ASP A 87 1.70 1.50 -8.74
C ASP A 87 0.80 0.41 -9.35
N HIS A 88 1.39 -0.53 -10.09
CA HIS A 88 0.60 -1.62 -10.65
C HIS A 88 0.32 -2.67 -9.55
N PRO A 89 -0.94 -3.16 -9.40
CA PRO A 89 -1.31 -4.09 -8.34
C PRO A 89 -0.50 -5.40 -8.32
N ASP A 90 0.02 -5.82 -9.47
CA ASP A 90 0.84 -7.04 -9.60
C ASP A 90 2.35 -6.79 -9.47
N SER A 91 2.77 -5.52 -9.48
CA SER A 91 4.18 -5.14 -9.34
C SER A 91 4.40 -4.14 -8.20
N LEU A 92 3.58 -4.25 -7.15
CA LEU A 92 3.62 -3.34 -6.01
C LEU A 92 5.03 -3.27 -5.39
N ARG A 93 5.62 -2.08 -5.43
CA ARG A 93 6.85 -1.71 -4.75
C ARG A 93 6.48 -0.90 -3.51
N ILE A 94 6.45 -1.58 -2.37
CA ILE A 94 6.16 -0.94 -1.08
C ILE A 94 7.18 0.18 -0.79
N GLY A 95 6.67 1.34 -0.41
CA GLY A 95 7.46 2.58 -0.24
C GLY A 95 7.52 3.44 -1.50
N SER A 96 6.93 3.01 -2.62
CA SER A 96 6.75 3.80 -3.83
C SER A 96 5.31 4.25 -4.00
N VAL A 97 5.10 5.37 -4.69
CA VAL A 97 3.79 5.83 -5.18
C VAL A 97 3.53 5.39 -6.62
N GLY A 98 4.41 4.55 -7.16
CA GLY A 98 4.32 3.97 -8.49
C GLY A 98 4.79 4.91 -9.59
N LYS A 99 4.18 4.76 -10.77
CA LYS A 99 4.54 5.50 -11.98
C LYS A 99 3.47 6.54 -12.32
N PRO A 100 3.87 7.68 -12.90
CA PRO A 100 2.92 8.62 -13.48
C PRO A 100 2.03 7.96 -14.53
N PHE A 101 0.77 8.37 -14.59
CA PHE A 101 -0.12 7.95 -15.66
C PHE A 101 0.43 8.34 -17.05
N PRO A 102 0.07 7.59 -18.11
CA PRO A 102 0.40 7.98 -19.47
C PRO A 102 -0.04 9.42 -19.76
N GLY A 103 0.90 10.26 -20.24
CA GLY A 103 0.66 11.68 -20.50
C GLY A 103 0.94 12.62 -19.33
N VAL A 104 1.17 12.11 -18.11
CA VAL A 104 1.56 12.92 -16.95
C VAL A 104 3.09 13.04 -16.88
N GLN A 105 3.60 14.26 -16.78
CA GLN A 105 5.02 14.54 -16.57
C GLN A 105 5.28 14.98 -15.14
N VAL A 106 6.20 14.30 -14.46
CA VAL A 106 6.66 14.65 -13.11
C VAL A 106 8.12 15.06 -13.19
N ARG A 107 8.46 16.20 -12.58
CA ARG A 107 9.85 16.67 -12.44
C ARG A 107 10.14 16.93 -10.97
N LEU A 108 11.29 16.43 -10.51
CA LEU A 108 11.84 16.79 -9.21
C LEU A 108 12.75 18.00 -9.42
N MET A 109 12.49 19.07 -8.67
CA MET A 109 13.33 20.27 -8.68
C MET A 109 14.05 20.39 -7.33
N PRO A 110 15.35 20.73 -7.31
CA PRO A 110 16.06 21.00 -6.07
C PRO A 110 15.48 22.23 -5.37
N LEU A 111 15.52 22.23 -4.04
CA LEU A 111 14.87 23.26 -3.22
C LEU A 111 15.43 24.67 -3.49
N VAL A 112 16.73 24.77 -3.80
CA VAL A 112 17.42 26.03 -4.13
C VAL A 112 16.82 26.69 -5.37
N GLU A 113 16.51 25.92 -6.41
CA GLU A 113 15.91 26.43 -7.65
C GLU A 113 14.45 26.84 -7.46
N MET A 114 13.72 26.18 -6.55
CA MET A 114 12.36 26.60 -6.22
C MET A 114 12.32 27.95 -5.48
N SER A 115 13.24 28.21 -4.53
CA SER A 115 13.30 29.50 -3.83
C SER A 115 13.56 30.63 -4.82
N ALA A 116 14.57 30.47 -5.68
CA ALA A 116 14.92 31.47 -6.69
C ALA A 116 13.78 31.75 -7.68
N ARG A 117 13.02 30.72 -8.09
CA ARG A 117 11.85 30.89 -8.98
C ARG A 117 10.70 31.62 -8.29
N ASN A 118 10.48 31.37 -7.01
CA ASN A 118 9.42 32.03 -6.24
C ASN A 118 9.78 33.48 -5.87
N GLU A 119 11.06 33.77 -5.63
CA GLU A 119 11.57 35.11 -5.37
C GLU A 119 11.56 35.99 -6.63
N CYS A 120 11.89 35.43 -7.80
CA CYS A 120 11.86 36.15 -9.08
C CYS A 120 10.43 36.43 -9.60
N LYS A 121 9.40 35.82 -8.98
CA LYS A 121 7.98 36.06 -9.30
C LYS A 121 7.25 36.96 -8.29
N ARG A 122 7.93 37.46 -7.26
CA ARG A 122 7.38 38.45 -6.32
C ARG A 122 7.80 39.86 -6.67
#